data_AF-A0A2V6KJW0-F1
#
_entry.id   AF-A0A2V6KJW0-F1
#
_cell.length_a   1.000
_cell.length_b   1.000
_cell.length_c   1.000
_cell.angle_alpha   90.00
_cell.angle_beta   90.00
_cell.angle_gamma   90.00
#
_symmetry.space_group_name_H-M   'P 1'
#
loop_
_entity.id
_entity.type
_entity.pdbx_description
1 polymer ?
#
loop_
_entity_poly.entity_id
_entity_poly.type
_entity_poly.pdbx_seq_one_letter_code
_entity_poly.pdbx_strand_id
1 'polypeptide(L)'
;MSWRLEVLTHSTLARSGSGTWTFDPNQTFTFINLGATTGTYDNIITGLASDPGTEGSWTFTGNPNFAGSFSFDGANIDLTMTAVPEPSTWAGASLALAAMLVSQRRRLKKLIRKS
;
A
#
# COMPACT_ATOMS: atom_id res chain seq x y z
N MET A 1 15.61 -12.71 19.13
CA MET A 1 15.01 -12.19 17.88
C MET A 1 13.73 -11.49 18.27
N SER A 2 13.73 -10.16 18.34
CA SER A 2 12.60 -9.35 18.81
C SER A 2 11.83 -8.87 17.58
N TRP A 3 10.60 -9.34 17.41
CA TRP A 3 9.67 -8.81 16.41
C TRP A 3 9.14 -7.47 16.93
N ARG A 4 9.84 -6.38 16.62
CA ARG A 4 9.23 -5.05 16.75
C ARG A 4 8.38 -4.83 15.52
N LEU A 5 7.07 -4.68 15.70
CA LEU A 5 6.24 -4.00 14.72
C LEU A 5 6.81 -2.58 14.59
N GLU A 6 7.27 -2.21 13.40
CA GLU A 6 7.68 -0.84 13.13
C GLU A 6 6.41 0.03 13.18
N VAL A 7 6.30 0.84 14.23
CA VAL A 7 5.24 1.86 14.31
C VAL A 7 5.63 2.98 13.37
N LEU A 8 4.90 3.11 12.26
CA LEU A 8 5.11 4.19 11.32
C LEU A 8 4.64 5.50 11.95
N THR A 9 5.45 6.56 11.86
CA THR A 9 5.10 7.85 12.45
C THR A 9 4.18 8.64 11.51
N HIS A 10 3.07 9.17 12.03
CA HIS A 10 2.14 10.01 11.29
C HIS A 10 1.44 11.02 12.21
N SER A 11 0.67 11.91 11.61
CA SER A 11 -0.31 12.73 12.31
C SER A 11 -1.66 12.00 12.37
N THR A 12 -2.49 12.35 13.35
CA THR A 12 -3.81 11.76 13.54
C THR A 12 -4.88 12.85 13.55
N LEU A 13 -5.95 12.64 12.78
CA LEU A 13 -7.20 13.38 12.95
C LEU A 13 -7.98 12.76 14.11
N ALA A 14 -7.86 13.34 15.29
CA ALA A 14 -8.62 12.89 16.46
C ALA A 14 -10.00 13.56 16.47
N ARG A 15 -11.07 12.75 16.45
CA ARG A 15 -12.42 13.24 16.72
C ARG A 15 -12.69 13.24 18.22
N SER A 16 -13.39 14.27 18.69
CA SER A 16 -13.83 14.38 20.09
C SER A 16 -15.34 14.51 20.17
N GLY A 17 -15.98 13.71 21.00
CA GLY A 17 -17.43 13.72 21.24
C GLY A 17 -18.07 12.34 21.14
N SER A 18 -19.24 12.18 21.74
CA SER A 18 -20.04 10.95 21.66
C SER A 18 -21.05 11.07 20.54
N GLY A 19 -20.81 10.41 19.41
CA GLY A 19 -21.72 10.39 18.27
C GLY A 19 -21.14 9.64 17.08
N THR A 20 -22.02 9.23 16.16
CA THR A 20 -21.60 8.68 14.87
C THR A 20 -21.02 9.80 14.02
N TRP A 21 -19.79 9.62 13.56
CA TRP A 21 -19.17 10.52 12.60
C TRP A 21 -19.52 10.05 11.20
N THR A 22 -20.04 10.96 10.38
CA THR A 22 -20.27 10.72 8.96
C THR A 22 -19.25 11.51 8.17
N PHE A 23 -18.68 10.86 7.17
CA PHE A 23 -17.80 11.46 6.19
C PHE A 23 -18.46 11.33 4.82
N ASP A 24 -18.14 12.23 3.90
CA ASP A 24 -18.65 12.12 2.54
C ASP A 24 -17.97 10.95 1.82
N PRO A 25 -18.67 10.29 0.88
CA PRO A 25 -18.02 9.37 -0.04
C PRO A 25 -17.08 10.14 -0.99
N ASN A 26 -16.11 9.45 -1.57
CA ASN A 26 -15.15 9.98 -2.55
C ASN A 26 -14.29 11.15 -2.04
N GLN A 27 -14.01 11.21 -0.73
CA GLN A 27 -13.08 12.18 -0.19
C GLN A 27 -11.67 11.95 -0.75
N THR A 28 -10.97 13.05 -1.00
CA THR A 28 -9.58 13.04 -1.46
C THR A 28 -8.69 13.56 -0.34
N PHE A 29 -7.72 12.75 0.09
CA PHE A 29 -6.75 13.10 1.12
C PHE A 29 -5.39 13.36 0.47
N THR A 30 -4.87 14.58 0.67
CA THR A 30 -3.52 14.94 0.19
C THR A 30 -2.51 14.64 1.29
N PHE A 31 -1.54 13.78 0.99
CA PHE A 31 -0.48 13.42 1.94
C PHE A 31 0.83 14.06 1.54
N ILE A 32 1.56 14.55 2.54
CA ILE A 32 2.89 15.11 2.37
C ILE A 32 3.90 14.02 2.69
N ASN A 33 4.81 13.76 1.74
CA ASN A 33 5.92 12.85 1.97
C ASN A 33 7.04 13.52 2.76
N LEU A 34 7.11 13.26 4.07
CA LEU A 34 8.22 13.67 4.94
C LEU A 34 9.03 12.46 5.43
N GLY A 35 9.33 11.54 4.51
CA GLY A 35 9.98 10.26 4.83
C GLY A 35 9.00 9.11 5.04
N ALA A 36 7.84 9.17 4.39
CA ALA A 36 6.84 8.10 4.42
C ALA A 36 7.41 6.81 3.81
N THR A 37 7.16 5.68 4.45
CA THR A 37 7.50 4.34 3.98
C THR A 37 6.23 3.54 3.69
N THR A 38 6.38 2.41 2.99
CA THR A 38 5.29 1.44 2.83
C THR A 38 4.96 0.77 4.14
N GLY A 39 3.70 0.40 4.33
CA GLY A 39 3.19 -0.29 5.51
C GLY A 39 1.85 0.28 5.97
N THR A 40 1.42 -0.09 7.17
CA THR A 40 0.16 0.35 7.75
C THR A 40 0.42 1.47 8.74
N TYR A 41 -0.18 2.63 8.45
CA TYR A 41 -0.29 3.75 9.37
C TYR A 41 -1.59 3.54 10.16
N ASP A 42 -1.43 3.00 11.35
CA ASP A 42 -2.49 2.65 12.27
C ASP A 42 -3.03 3.92 12.97
N ASN A 43 -4.35 4.06 13.12
CA ASN A 43 -4.98 5.19 13.83
C ASN A 43 -4.75 6.58 13.20
N ILE A 44 -4.85 6.69 11.87
CA ILE A 44 -4.78 8.00 11.20
C ILE A 44 -6.03 8.86 11.45
N ILE A 45 -7.17 8.23 11.74
CA ILE A 45 -8.37 8.89 12.28
C ILE A 45 -8.83 8.11 13.50
N THR A 46 -9.05 8.80 14.62
CA THR A 46 -9.48 8.17 15.88
C THR A 46 -10.72 8.83 16.47
N GLY A 47 -11.30 8.19 17.50
CA GLY A 47 -12.46 8.72 18.22
C GLY A 47 -13.78 8.45 17.49
N LEU A 48 -13.82 7.39 16.70
CA LEU A 48 -15.01 6.95 15.99
C LEU A 48 -15.84 6.04 16.91
N ALA A 49 -17.14 6.31 17.01
CA ALA A 49 -18.05 5.48 17.80
C ALA A 49 -18.48 4.20 17.05
N SER A 50 -18.36 4.21 15.73
CA SER A 50 -18.70 3.13 14.81
C SER A 50 -18.01 3.35 13.47
N ASP A 51 -18.05 2.33 12.62
CA ASP A 51 -17.62 2.43 11.23
C ASP A 51 -18.37 3.57 10.49
N PRO A 52 -17.65 4.55 9.89
CA PRO A 52 -18.26 5.58 9.05
C PRO A 52 -18.71 5.05 7.68
N GLY A 53 -18.22 3.90 7.23
CA GLY A 53 -18.69 3.14 6.07
C GLY A 53 -18.44 3.78 4.70
N THR A 54 -17.51 4.73 4.61
CA THR A 54 -17.23 5.50 3.37
C THR A 54 -15.78 5.43 2.92
N GLU A 55 -14.89 4.96 3.79
CA GLU A 55 -13.44 4.90 3.64
C GLU A 55 -12.97 4.09 2.43
N GLY A 56 -13.73 3.07 2.03
CA GLY A 56 -13.45 2.29 0.82
C GLY A 56 -13.56 3.08 -0.50
N SER A 57 -14.20 4.26 -0.48
CA SER A 57 -14.31 5.15 -1.65
C SER A 57 -13.30 6.30 -1.65
N TRP A 58 -12.56 6.46 -0.55
CA TRP A 58 -11.63 7.57 -0.41
C TRP A 58 -10.39 7.36 -1.26
N THR A 59 -9.83 8.47 -1.72
CA THR A 59 -8.64 8.46 -2.58
C THR A 59 -7.49 9.21 -1.92
N PHE A 60 -6.30 8.73 -2.23
CA PHE A 60 -5.02 9.29 -1.81
C PHE A 60 -4.41 10.12 -2.95
N THR A 61 -3.89 11.31 -2.65
CA THR A 61 -3.19 12.15 -3.61
C THR A 61 -1.97 12.85 -2.98
N GLY A 62 -1.18 13.55 -3.80
CA GLY A 62 -0.01 14.32 -3.37
C GLY A 62 1.32 13.55 -3.41
N ASN A 63 1.29 12.24 -3.65
CA ASN A 63 2.50 11.44 -3.79
C ASN A 63 2.35 10.31 -4.83
N PRO A 64 2.84 10.49 -6.07
CA PRO A 64 2.63 9.53 -7.15
C PRO A 64 3.37 8.19 -6.95
N ASN A 65 4.31 8.13 -6.01
CA ASN A 65 5.13 6.94 -5.77
C ASN A 65 4.45 5.92 -4.84
N PHE A 66 3.28 6.26 -4.28
CA PHE A 66 2.53 5.37 -3.42
C PHE A 66 1.07 5.29 -3.84
N ALA A 67 0.50 4.13 -3.57
CA ALA A 67 -0.93 3.90 -3.55
C ALA A 67 -1.34 3.58 -2.11
N GLY A 68 -2.57 3.92 -1.74
CA GLY A 68 -3.07 3.68 -0.41
C GLY A 68 -4.53 3.28 -0.38
N SER A 69 -4.91 2.54 0.66
CA SER A 69 -6.29 2.17 0.97
C SER A 69 -6.59 2.46 2.42
N PHE A 70 -7.77 3.03 2.67
CA PHE A 70 -8.29 3.27 4.00
C PHE A 70 -9.14 2.09 4.46
N SER A 71 -9.09 1.78 5.76
CA SER A 71 -9.90 0.71 6.34
C SER A 71 -10.27 1.01 7.78
N PHE A 72 -11.50 0.70 8.16
CA PHE A 72 -11.93 0.67 9.56
C PHE A 72 -11.49 -0.65 10.21
N ASP A 73 -10.76 -0.58 11.32
CA ASP A 73 -10.19 -1.74 12.02
C ASP A 73 -11.11 -2.30 13.13
N GLY A 74 -12.28 -1.68 13.33
CA GLY A 74 -13.20 -1.95 14.44
C GLY A 74 -13.26 -0.84 15.49
N ALA A 75 -12.33 0.11 15.46
CA ALA A 75 -12.31 1.27 16.35
C ALA A 75 -11.90 2.58 15.65
N ASN A 76 -10.95 2.52 14.71
CA ASN A 76 -10.29 3.67 14.08
C ASN A 76 -10.12 3.41 12.58
N ILE A 77 -9.66 4.44 11.84
CA ILE A 77 -9.31 4.30 10.43
C ILE A 77 -7.79 4.23 10.30
N ASP A 78 -7.37 3.25 9.50
CA ASP A 78 -5.98 3.03 9.13
C ASP A 78 -5.75 3.38 7.67
N LEU A 79 -4.48 3.65 7.32
CA LEU A 79 -4.03 3.77 5.94
C LEU A 79 -2.96 2.72 5.66
N THR A 80 -3.24 1.80 4.74
CA THR A 80 -2.21 0.90 4.21
C THR A 80 -1.61 1.51 2.95
N MET A 81 -0.30 1.77 2.96
CA MET A 81 0.46 2.32 1.83
C MET A 81 1.34 1.26 1.17
N THR A 82 1.30 1.24 -0.16
CA THR A 82 2.13 0.39 -1.01
C THR A 82 2.91 1.24 -2.01
N ALA A 83 4.10 0.79 -2.39
CA ALA A 83 4.89 1.49 -3.40
C ALA A 83 4.29 1.23 -4.78
N VAL A 84 4.16 2.29 -5.57
CA VAL A 84 3.85 2.19 -7.00
C VAL A 84 5.18 1.95 -7.73
N PRO A 85 5.38 0.78 -8.36
CA PRO A 85 6.64 0.50 -9.03
C PRO A 85 6.89 1.47 -10.18
N GLU A 86 8.11 1.97 -10.29
CA GLU A 86 8.52 2.76 -11.45
C GLU A 86 8.41 1.93 -12.74
N PRO A 87 8.21 2.58 -13.91
CA PRO A 87 8.15 1.89 -15.21
C PRO A 87 9.38 0.99 -15.49
N SER A 88 10.56 1.38 -15.00
CA SER A 88 11.81 0.62 -15.12
C SER A 88 11.76 -0.73 -14.40
N THR A 89 10.99 -0.84 -13.31
CA THR A 89 10.80 -2.09 -12.57
C THR A 89 10.15 -3.14 -13.47
N TRP A 90 9.13 -2.74 -14.22
CA TRP A 90 8.43 -3.61 -15.17
C TRP A 90 9.30 -3.97 -16.37
N ALA A 91 10.08 -3.01 -16.88
CA ALA A 91 11.03 -3.28 -17.95
C ALA A 91 12.09 -4.30 -17.51
N GLY A 92 12.64 -4.14 -16.31
CA GLY A 92 13.61 -5.07 -15.71
C GLY A 92 13.01 -6.47 -15.50
N ALA A 93 11.80 -6.55 -14.94
CA ALA A 93 11.11 -7.83 -14.74
C ALA A 93 10.85 -8.57 -16.07
N SER A 94 10.43 -7.82 -17.11
CA SER A 94 10.20 -8.36 -18.45
C SER A 94 11.49 -8.90 -19.07
N LEU A 95 12.59 -8.15 -18.94
CA LEU A 95 13.90 -8.58 -19.41
C LEU A 95 14.39 -9.84 -18.69
N ALA A 96 14.22 -9.90 -17.36
CA ALA A 96 14.58 -11.05 -16.57
C ALA A 96 13.80 -12.31 -17.02
N LEU A 97 12.50 -12.19 -17.26
CA LEU A 97 11.67 -13.27 -17.77
C LEU A 97 12.16 -13.75 -19.15
N ALA A 98 12.46 -12.83 -20.07
CA ALA A 98 12.99 -13.16 -21.39
C ALA A 98 14.33 -13.90 -21.30
N ALA A 99 15.24 -13.44 -20.43
CA ALA A 99 16.51 -14.10 -20.19
C ALA A 99 16.33 -15.51 -19.62
N MET A 100 15.39 -15.71 -18.67
CA MET A 100 15.05 -17.03 -18.13
C MET A 100 14.54 -17.97 -19.22
N LEU A 101 13.62 -17.52 -20.08
CA LEU A 101 13.08 -18.31 -21.19
C LEU A 101 14.18 -18.72 -22.19
N VAL A 102 15.06 -17.78 -22.56
CA VAL A 102 16.20 -18.08 -23.45
C VAL A 102 17.15 -19.09 -22.81
N SER A 103 17.43 -18.96 -21.51
CA SER A 103 18.27 -19.88 -20.76
C SER A 103 17.67 -21.30 -20.72
N GLN A 104 16.37 -21.42 -20.41
CA GLN A 104 15.66 -22.70 -20.40
C GLN A 104 15.66 -23.37 -21.78
N ARG A 105 15.38 -22.61 -22.85
CA ARG A 105 15.44 -23.11 -24.23
C ARG A 105 16.83 -23.65 -24.59
N ARG A 106 17.89 -22.95 -24.21
CA ARG A 106 19.29 -23.39 -24.45
C ARG A 106 19.62 -24.66 -23.68
N ARG A 107 19.17 -24.79 -22.43
CA ARG A 107 19.37 -26.00 -21.61
C ARG A 107 18.68 -27.22 -22.22
N LEU A 108 17.41 -27.08 -22.60
CA LEU A 108 16.64 -28.19 -23.19
C LEU A 108 17.26 -28.69 -24.50
N LYS A 109 17.67 -27.77 -25.39
CA LYS A 109 18.37 -28.15 -26.63
C LYS A 109 19.68 -28.92 -26.37
N LYS A 110 20.42 -28.57 -25.32
CA LYS A 110 21.64 -29.32 -24.93
C LYS A 110 21.34 -30.72 -24.42
N LEU A 111 20.23 -30.91 -23.69
CA LEU A 111 19.80 -32.23 -23.20
C LEU A 111 19.34 -33.12 -24.35
N ILE A 112 18.50 -32.60 -25.26
CA ILE A 112 18.04 -33.35 -26.44
C ILE A 112 19.21 -33.79 -27.31
N ARG A 113 20.21 -32.94 -27.54
CA ARG A 113 21.39 -33.27 -28.35
C ARG A 113 22.34 -34.29 -27.70
N LYS A 114 22.16 -34.60 -26.41
CA LYS A 114 22.96 -35.59 -25.66
C LYS A 114 22.25 -36.95 -25.51
N SER A 115 20.98 -37.05 -25.89
CA SER A 115 20.22 -38.30 -25.96
C SER A 115 20.32 -38.92 -27.34
#